data_AF-A0A661PU79-F1
#
_entry.id   AF-A0A661PU79-F1
#
_cell.length_a   1.000
_cell.length_b   1.000
_cell.length_c   1.000
_cell.angle_alpha   90.00
_cell.angle_beta   90.00
_cell.angle_gamma   90.00
#
_symmetry.space_group_name_H-M   'P 1'
#
loop_
_entity.id
_entity.type
_entity.pdbx_description
1 polymer ?
#
loop_
_entity_poly.entity_id
_entity_poly.type
_entity_poly.pdbx_seq_one_letter_code
_entity_poly.pdbx_strand_id
1 'polypeptide(L)'
;MILLIMIRDRFFTKEKVINHDLIDSLAKLLGWLLVVDLFLVFCDYSVLLYSKQEAQEVAHFMMFGKMSFWFVIVENFIGKVIPMTIVMIPGMRKSYFWLILAALMNMAGIMAMRIVTVYGGQVLPLM
;
A
#
# COMPACT_ATOMS: atom_id res chain seq x y z
N MET A 1 7.83 -9.13 -0.81
CA MET A 1 8.71 -10.22 -0.32
C MET A 1 7.95 -11.44 0.19
N ILE A 2 6.81 -11.28 0.88
CA ILE A 2 5.98 -12.42 1.36
C ILE A 2 5.61 -13.40 0.22
N LEU A 3 5.13 -12.89 -0.93
CA LEU A 3 4.83 -13.73 -2.11
C LEU A 3 6.06 -14.47 -2.64
N LEU A 4 7.24 -13.85 -2.64
CA LEU A 4 8.47 -14.46 -3.13
C LEU A 4 8.91 -15.62 -2.24
N ILE A 5 8.75 -15.51 -0.92
CA ILE A 5 9.09 -16.58 0.03
C ILE A 5 8.10 -17.73 -0.09
N MET A 6 6.80 -17.45 -0.23
CA MET A 6 5.81 -18.50 -0.48
C MET A 6 6.02 -19.23 -1.81
N ILE A 7 6.37 -18.50 -2.88
CA ILE A 7 6.70 -19.11 -4.18
C ILE A 7 8.00 -19.92 -4.06
N ARG A 8 9.05 -19.37 -3.43
CA ARG A 8 10.33 -20.05 -3.23
C ARG A 8 10.18 -21.30 -2.37
N ASP A 9 9.44 -21.26 -1.27
CA ASP A 9 9.25 -22.42 -0.40
C ASP A 9 8.36 -23.49 -1.03
N ARG A 10 7.46 -23.10 -1.95
CA ARG A 10 6.64 -24.05 -2.70
C ARG A 10 7.36 -24.68 -3.90
N PHE A 11 8.26 -23.95 -4.57
CA PHE A 11 8.92 -24.40 -5.81
C PHE A 11 10.41 -24.76 -5.69
N PHE A 12 11.16 -24.16 -4.76
CA PHE A 12 12.63 -24.26 -4.70
C PHE A 12 13.18 -24.99 -3.45
N THR A 13 12.42 -25.11 -2.36
CA THR A 13 12.89 -25.75 -1.12
C THR A 13 12.58 -27.25 -1.10
N LYS A 14 13.61 -28.10 -0.99
CA LYS A 14 13.50 -29.59 -0.96
C LYS A 14 12.66 -30.14 0.21
N GLU A 15 12.50 -29.40 1.30
CA GLU A 15 11.76 -29.84 2.49
C GLU A 15 10.29 -29.37 2.55
N LYS A 16 9.87 -28.41 1.70
CA LYS A 16 8.49 -27.84 1.67
C LYS A 16 7.93 -27.35 3.02
N VAL A 17 8.78 -27.09 4.03
CA VAL A 17 8.33 -26.57 5.32
C VAL A 17 8.34 -25.05 5.29
N ILE A 18 7.15 -24.45 5.25
CA ILE A 18 6.98 -23.01 5.35
C ILE A 18 7.26 -22.61 6.80
N ASN A 19 8.28 -21.78 7.02
CA ASN A 19 8.57 -21.27 8.36
C ASN A 19 7.51 -20.23 8.77
N HIS A 20 6.54 -20.67 9.56
CA HIS A 20 5.43 -19.84 10.02
C HIS A 20 5.88 -18.62 10.84
N ASP A 21 6.92 -18.76 11.66
CA ASP A 21 7.44 -17.65 12.48
C ASP A 21 8.07 -16.55 11.62
N LEU A 22 8.72 -16.95 10.52
CA LEU A 22 9.30 -16.01 9.55
C LEU A 22 8.21 -15.26 8.79
N ILE A 23 7.14 -15.94 8.36
CA ILE A 23 6.00 -15.31 7.70
C ILE A 23 5.25 -14.38 8.66
N ASP A 24 5.03 -14.79 9.90
CA ASP A 24 4.38 -13.95 10.92
C ASP A 24 5.19 -12.68 11.20
N SER A 25 6.51 -12.81 11.31
CA SER A 25 7.43 -11.67 11.48
C SER A 25 7.41 -10.72 10.29
N LEU A 26 7.40 -11.24 9.06
CA LEU A 26 7.29 -10.42 7.85
C LEU A 26 5.94 -9.74 7.71
N ALA A 27 4.85 -10.39 8.11
CA ALA A 27 3.53 -9.79 8.09
C ALA A 27 3.41 -8.67 9.15
N LYS A 28 3.99 -8.84 10.34
CA LYS A 28 4.11 -7.76 11.33
C LYS A 28 4.92 -6.58 10.81
N LEU A 29 6.06 -6.85 10.17
CA LEU A 29 6.89 -5.81 9.55
C LEU A 29 6.11 -5.07 8.46
N LEU A 30 5.41 -5.80 7.59
CA LEU A 30 4.55 -5.21 6.56
C LEU A 30 3.48 -4.31 7.19
N GLY A 31 2.83 -4.75 8.27
CA GLY A 31 1.84 -3.93 8.99
C GLY A 31 2.41 -2.61 9.48
N TRP A 32 3.57 -2.65 10.14
CA TRP A 32 4.25 -1.44 10.61
C TRP A 32 4.71 -0.53 9.48
N LEU A 33 5.20 -1.09 8.38
CA LEU A 33 5.58 -0.31 7.20
C LEU A 33 4.37 0.41 6.58
N LEU A 34 3.21 -0.25 6.51
CA LEU A 34 1.99 0.37 6.00
C LEU A 34 1.46 1.48 6.92
N VAL A 35 1.62 1.36 8.24
CA VAL A 35 1.30 2.44 9.19
C VAL A 35 2.18 3.66 8.94
N VAL A 36 3.49 3.45 8.83
CA VAL A 36 4.44 4.55 8.56
C VAL A 36 4.15 5.18 7.20
N ASP A 37 3.86 4.37 6.17
CA ASP A 37 3.54 4.86 4.84
C ASP A 37 2.25 5.71 4.83
N LEU A 38 1.18 5.26 5.50
CA LEU A 38 -0.05 6.04 5.65
C LEU A 38 0.19 7.36 6.38
N PHE A 39 1.04 7.34 7.42
CA PHE A 39 1.43 8.55 8.14
C PHE A 39 2.19 9.53 7.24
N LEU A 40 3.14 9.04 6.44
CA LEU A 40 3.88 9.88 5.50
C LEU A 40 2.97 10.49 4.43
N VAL A 41 2.06 9.70 3.85
CA VAL A 41 1.08 10.23 2.89
C VAL A 41 0.16 11.27 3.52
N PHE A 42 -0.24 11.07 4.77
CA PHE A 42 -1.00 12.08 5.51
C PHE A 42 -0.19 13.38 5.71
N CYS A 43 1.08 13.28 6.07
CA CYS A 43 1.96 14.44 6.19
C CYS A 43 2.13 15.17 4.85
N ASP A 44 2.43 14.45 3.77
CA ASP A 44 2.58 15.02 2.43
C ASP A 44 1.31 15.76 2.02
N TYR A 45 0.16 15.11 2.17
CA TYR A 45 -1.14 15.71 1.85
C TYR A 45 -1.44 16.96 2.69
N SER A 46 -1.12 16.91 3.98
CA SER A 46 -1.29 18.07 4.87
C SER A 46 -0.43 19.25 4.40
N VAL A 47 0.82 19.00 4.00
CA VAL A 47 1.70 20.04 3.45
C VAL A 47 1.11 20.61 2.16
N LEU A 48 0.59 19.77 1.26
CA LEU A 48 -0.09 20.21 0.03
C LEU A 48 -1.30 21.11 0.32
N LEU A 49 -2.10 20.78 1.34
CA LEU A 49 -3.26 21.58 1.75
C LEU A 49 -2.91 22.95 2.34
N TYR A 50 -1.79 23.07 3.05
CA TYR A 50 -1.38 24.32 3.70
C TYR A 50 -0.39 25.15 2.88
N SER A 51 -0.05 24.71 1.67
CA SER A 51 0.89 25.39 0.78
C SER A 51 0.16 26.41 -0.13
N LYS A 52 0.85 26.89 -1.17
CA LYS A 52 0.34 27.86 -2.15
C LYS A 52 -0.89 27.31 -2.89
N GLN A 53 -1.65 28.22 -3.50
CA GLN A 53 -2.90 27.92 -4.21
C GLN A 53 -2.78 26.78 -5.24
N GLU A 54 -1.69 26.74 -6.01
CA GLU A 54 -1.41 25.63 -6.95
C GLU A 54 -1.30 24.26 -6.26
N ALA A 55 -0.62 24.19 -5.10
CA ALA A 55 -0.48 22.95 -4.35
C ALA A 55 -1.82 22.51 -3.73
N GLN A 56 -2.66 23.46 -3.33
CA GLN A 56 -4.01 23.17 -2.86
C GLN A 56 -4.90 22.61 -3.98
N GLU A 57 -4.76 23.11 -5.21
CA GLU A 57 -5.47 22.58 -6.37
C GLU A 57 -5.04 21.14 -6.69
N VAL A 58 -3.75 20.83 -6.58
CA VAL A 58 -3.25 19.44 -6.68
C VAL A 58 -3.86 18.56 -5.59
N ALA A 59 -3.88 19.02 -4.34
CA ALA A 59 -4.48 18.31 -3.22
C ALA A 59 -5.97 18.01 -3.47
N HIS A 60 -6.71 19.00 -3.97
CA HIS A 60 -8.13 18.87 -4.28
C HIS A 60 -8.36 17.95 -5.49
N PHE A 61 -7.50 18.02 -6.51
CA PHE A 61 -7.56 17.12 -7.66
C PHE A 61 -7.31 15.66 -7.27
N MET A 62 -6.41 15.42 -6.31
CA MET A 62 -6.11 14.10 -5.77
C MET A 62 -7.21 13.56 -4.85
N MET A 63 -7.87 14.39 -4.03
CA MET A 63 -8.90 13.91 -3.10
C MET A 63 -10.33 13.91 -3.65
N PHE A 64 -10.70 14.90 -4.45
CA PHE A 64 -12.08 15.11 -4.92
C PHE A 64 -12.18 15.21 -6.44
N GLY A 65 -11.04 15.36 -7.12
CA GLY A 65 -10.99 15.43 -8.58
C GLY A 65 -10.96 14.06 -9.25
N LYS A 66 -10.52 14.07 -10.51
CA LYS A 66 -10.51 12.89 -11.40
C LYS A 66 -9.61 11.76 -10.91
N MET A 67 -8.64 12.07 -10.03
CA MET A 67 -7.72 11.08 -9.45
C MET A 67 -8.15 10.57 -8.06
N SER A 68 -9.26 11.07 -7.51
CA SER A 68 -9.81 10.65 -6.20
C SER A 68 -9.96 9.15 -6.07
N PHE A 69 -10.53 8.50 -7.09
CA PHE A 69 -10.69 7.05 -7.08
C PHE A 69 -9.35 6.31 -6.95
N TRP A 70 -8.32 6.75 -7.69
CA TRP A 70 -7.00 6.12 -7.66
C TRP A 70 -6.27 6.37 -6.34
N PHE A 71 -6.30 7.60 -5.84
CA PHE A 71 -5.59 7.99 -4.62
C PHE A 71 -6.30 7.50 -3.35
N VAL A 72 -7.59 7.80 -3.18
CA VAL A 72 -8.31 7.51 -1.94
C VAL A 72 -8.68 6.03 -1.86
N ILE A 73 -9.26 5.49 -2.94
CA ILE A 73 -9.81 4.12 -2.92
C ILE A 73 -8.74 3.08 -3.25
N VAL A 74 -8.09 3.18 -4.40
CA VAL A 74 -7.18 2.12 -4.85
C VAL A 74 -5.85 2.14 -4.08
N GLU A 75 -5.20 3.29 -3.97
CA GLU A 75 -3.93 3.42 -3.28
C GLU A 75 -4.11 3.35 -1.76
N ASN A 76 -4.83 4.29 -1.15
CA ASN A 76 -4.86 4.40 0.31
C ASN A 76 -5.74 3.33 0.95
N PHE A 77 -6.97 3.14 0.48
CA PHE A 77 -7.88 2.19 1.11
C PHE A 77 -7.53 0.72 0.78
N ILE A 78 -7.53 0.37 -0.50
CA ILE A 78 -7.26 -1.01 -0.96
C ILE A 78 -5.77 -1.37 -0.81
N GLY A 79 -4.87 -0.44 -1.11
CA GLY A 79 -3.43 -0.68 -1.09
C GLY A 79 -2.82 -0.70 0.30
N LYS A 80 -3.33 0.09 1.24
CA LYS A 80 -2.67 0.29 2.54
C LYS A 80 -3.57 -0.09 3.71
N VAL A 81 -4.76 0.51 3.82
CA VAL A 81 -5.66 0.32 4.97
C VAL A 81 -6.11 -1.14 5.08
N ILE A 82 -6.65 -1.74 4.01
CA ILE A 82 -7.12 -3.13 4.07
C ILE A 82 -5.95 -4.11 4.36
N PRO A 83 -4.82 -4.08 3.64
CA PRO A 83 -3.69 -4.97 3.91
C PRO A 83 -3.13 -4.82 5.31
N MET A 84 -3.03 -3.57 5.81
CA MET A 84 -2.60 -3.28 7.18
C MET A 84 -3.54 -3.94 8.20
N THR A 85 -4.85 -3.83 7.98
CA THR A 85 -5.87 -4.40 8.89
C THR A 85 -5.77 -5.92 8.90
N ILE A 86 -5.59 -6.55 7.73
CA ILE A 86 -5.43 -8.01 7.60
C ILE A 86 -4.21 -8.51 8.38
N VAL A 87 -3.06 -7.83 8.29
CA VAL A 87 -1.82 -8.28 8.95
C VAL A 87 -1.73 -7.91 10.43
N MET A 88 -2.47 -6.89 10.88
CA MET A 88 -2.55 -6.53 12.30
C MET A 88 -3.43 -7.49 13.08
N ILE A 89 -4.51 -8.01 12.48
CA ILE A 89 -5.41 -8.95 13.13
C ILE A 89 -4.75 -10.34 13.23
N PRO A 90 -4.45 -10.86 14.44
CA PRO A 90 -3.74 -12.13 14.61
C PRO A 90 -4.50 -13.33 14.01
N GLY A 91 -5.83 -13.27 13.99
CA GLY A 91 -6.68 -14.32 13.41
C GLY A 91 -6.56 -14.42 11.89
N MET A 92 -6.43 -13.29 11.19
CA MET A 92 -6.31 -13.24 9.73
C MET A 92 -4.87 -13.50 9.28
N ARG A 93 -3.88 -13.01 10.04
CA ARG A 93 -2.45 -13.20 9.76
C ARG A 93 -2.00 -14.67 9.75
N LYS A 94 -2.69 -15.56 10.47
CA LYS A 94 -2.38 -17.01 10.47
C LYS A 94 -2.77 -17.72 9.18
N SER A 95 -3.67 -17.15 8.39
CA SER A 95 -4.14 -17.77 7.15
C SER A 95 -3.30 -17.31 5.96
N TYR A 96 -2.74 -18.27 5.24
CA TYR A 96 -1.99 -18.01 4.01
C TYR A 96 -2.81 -17.27 2.96
N PHE A 97 -4.11 -17.57 2.85
CA PHE A 97 -4.99 -16.90 1.90
C PHE A 97 -5.08 -15.40 2.15
N TRP A 98 -5.29 -14.99 3.40
CA TRP A 98 -5.38 -13.59 3.80
C TRP A 98 -4.04 -12.85 3.61
N LEU A 99 -2.93 -13.50 3.90
CA LEU A 99 -1.60 -12.93 3.67
C LEU A 99 -1.28 -12.71 2.18
N ILE A 100 -1.65 -13.66 1.33
CA ILE A 100 -1.50 -13.53 -0.13
C ILE A 100 -2.37 -12.39 -0.64
N LEU A 101 -3.62 -12.34 -0.20
CA LEU A 101 -4.55 -11.28 -0.58
C LEU A 101 -4.03 -9.90 -0.16
N ALA A 102 -3.56 -9.75 1.09
CA ALA A 102 -2.96 -8.51 1.57
C ALA A 102 -1.73 -8.10 0.74
N ALA A 103 -0.87 -9.05 0.37
CA ALA A 103 0.30 -8.75 -0.46
C ALA A 103 -0.08 -8.32 -1.88
N LEU A 104 -1.09 -8.95 -2.50
CA LEU A 104 -1.59 -8.59 -3.83
C LEU A 104 -2.27 -7.22 -3.83
N MET A 105 -3.10 -6.95 -2.82
CA MET A 105 -3.76 -5.66 -2.62
C MET A 105 -2.72 -4.54 -2.44
N ASN A 106 -1.69 -4.78 -1.62
CA ASN A 106 -0.59 -3.82 -1.46
C ASN A 106 0.17 -3.57 -2.77
N MET A 107 0.44 -4.62 -3.56
CA MET A 107 1.05 -4.45 -4.89
C MET A 107 0.19 -3.60 -5.83
N ALA A 108 -1.13 -3.82 -5.86
CA ALA A 108 -2.05 -2.99 -6.63
C ALA A 108 -2.04 -1.53 -6.15
N GLY A 109 -1.99 -1.32 -4.84
CA GLY A 109 -1.85 -0.01 -4.21
C GLY A 109 -0.60 0.75 -4.64
N ILE A 110 0.56 0.08 -4.63
CA ILE A 110 1.84 0.68 -5.07
C ILE A 110 1.78 1.07 -6.55
N MET A 111 1.11 0.25 -7.39
CA MET A 111 0.92 0.60 -8.79
C MET A 111 0.02 1.84 -8.94
N ALA A 112 -1.07 1.92 -8.18
CA ALA A 112 -1.93 3.10 -8.16
C ALA A 112 -1.20 4.35 -7.68
N MET A 113 -0.39 4.25 -6.62
CA MET A 113 0.49 5.34 -6.15
C MET A 113 1.37 5.85 -7.28
N ARG A 114 2.00 4.95 -8.04
CA ARG A 114 2.83 5.35 -9.18
C ARG A 114 2.04 6.06 -10.27
N ILE A 115 0.81 5.63 -10.55
CA ILE A 115 -0.07 6.33 -11.49
C ILE A 115 -0.40 7.72 -10.96
N VAL A 116 -0.79 7.85 -9.69
CA VAL A 116 -1.14 9.15 -9.09
C VAL A 116 0.05 10.11 -9.09
N THR A 117 1.23 9.68 -8.67
CA THR A 117 2.43 10.54 -8.65
C THR A 117 2.90 10.92 -10.05
N VAL A 118 3.00 9.96 -10.97
CA VAL A 118 3.56 10.20 -12.31
C VAL A 118 2.55 10.85 -13.23
N TYR A 119 1.37 10.25 -13.39
CA TYR A 119 0.35 10.77 -14.30
C TYR A 119 -0.31 12.03 -13.71
N GLY A 120 -0.57 12.06 -12.40
CA GLY A 120 -1.08 13.27 -11.74
C GLY A 120 -0.12 14.46 -11.91
N GLY A 121 1.18 14.22 -11.79
CA GLY A 121 2.21 15.25 -12.04
C GLY A 121 2.36 15.68 -13.51
N GLN A 122 1.85 14.91 -14.47
CA GLN A 122 1.85 15.27 -15.89
C GLN A 122 0.59 16.02 -16.32
N VAL A 123 -0.55 15.71 -15.68
CA VAL A 123 -1.86 16.30 -16.02
C VAL A 123 -2.02 17.71 -15.45
N LEU A 124 -1.40 18.00 -14.31
CA LEU A 124 -1.25 19.36 -13.81
C LEU A 124 0.09 19.91 -14.33
N PRO A 125 0.10 20.69 -15.42
CA PRO A 125 1.32 21.39 -15.81
C PRO A 125 1.65 22.38 -14.68
N LEU A 126 2.82 22.21 -14.07
CA LEU A 126 3.44 23.27 -13.27
C LEU A 126 3.74 24.42 -14.25
N MET A 127 2.81 25.36 -14.37
CA MET A 127 3.00 26.65 -15.04
C MET A 127 3.39 27.70 -14.00
#